data_AF-A0A9N9A139-F1
#
_entry.id   AF-A0A9N9A139-F1
#
_cell.length_a   1.000
_cell.length_b   1.000
_cell.length_c   1.000
_cell.angle_alpha   90.00
_cell.angle_beta   90.00
_cell.angle_gamma   90.00
#
_symmetry.space_group_name_H-M   'P 1'
#
loop_
_entity.id
_entity.type
_entity.pdbx_description
1 polymer ?
#
loop_
_entity_poly.entity_id
_entity_poly.type
_entity_poly.pdbx_seq_one_letter_code
_entity_poly.pdbx_strand_id
1 'polypeptide(L)'
;MSSESFSPSRVSSDEEPVYEMANVVKKYGTEELIEYLRSKDLKLTESHFEILRKEKITGPAFLEQTKEDFRSIGLTLGPATVLANVITDLKTSNTPKSNTGLVYVFVDNSNLFIEGKYTVGRIEQAGNFDYQRNSYQLNQLYIDHGRLLSTVLKGRRIGSNSVIVGSRPPPNDSLWDRIRNQGYGVIVYDRIANKEKKADMELGLCIADAVYSKDPGLVLIVAGDGDYSPAINRALHHSWKVEVWFWSSGISGDLMRNSIFFLDNFYRHFTYAYGQDPAGRNYILEITDGETLAKWNDDEVMECFDSLEFFGWWFRKEGPTIYLYFDNKTNSRKAKSWVESNHPDVKVWEIEKRKSWSE
;
A
#
# COMPACT_ATOMS: atom_id res chain seq x y z
N MET A 1 6.13 -19.68 -41.78
CA MET A 1 6.13 -18.30 -42.31
C MET A 1 4.84 -17.66 -41.83
N SER A 2 4.79 -16.70 -40.93
CA SER A 2 5.82 -15.97 -40.19
C SER A 2 5.18 -15.54 -38.86
N SER A 3 5.92 -15.70 -37.78
CA SER A 3 5.59 -15.24 -36.43
C SER A 3 5.93 -13.76 -36.31
N GLU A 4 4.94 -12.88 -36.16
CA GLU A 4 5.18 -11.49 -35.77
C GLU A 4 5.08 -11.37 -34.26
N SER A 5 6.26 -11.36 -33.63
CA SER A 5 6.47 -10.99 -32.23
C SER A 5 6.27 -9.48 -32.07
N PHE A 6 5.19 -9.07 -31.42
CA PHE A 6 4.99 -7.68 -31.05
C PHE A 6 5.89 -7.33 -29.86
N SER A 7 7.00 -6.65 -30.13
CA SER A 7 7.82 -6.00 -29.11
C SER A 7 7.18 -4.65 -28.76
N PRO A 8 7.00 -4.27 -27.48
CA PRO A 8 6.60 -2.92 -27.16
C PRO A 8 7.78 -1.99 -27.39
N SER A 9 7.62 -1.07 -28.34
CA SER A 9 8.54 0.02 -28.62
C SER A 9 8.78 0.86 -27.36
N ARG A 10 10.05 1.03 -27.03
CA ARG A 10 10.56 1.91 -25.99
C ARG A 10 10.27 3.36 -26.41
N VAL A 11 9.19 3.94 -25.89
CA VAL A 11 8.97 5.39 -26.01
C VAL A 11 9.96 6.09 -25.08
N SER A 12 10.63 7.08 -25.64
CA SER A 12 11.71 7.85 -25.04
C SER A 12 11.30 8.51 -23.74
N SER A 13 12.22 8.45 -22.78
CA SER A 13 12.36 9.38 -21.67
C SER A 13 12.53 10.81 -22.16
N ASP A 14 12.39 11.75 -21.22
CA ASP A 14 12.80 13.17 -21.28
C ASP A 14 11.64 14.10 -21.71
N GLU A 15 11.07 15.00 -20.89
CA GLU A 15 11.38 15.57 -19.58
C GLU A 15 10.05 15.98 -18.92
N GLU A 16 9.81 15.61 -17.66
CA GLU A 16 8.86 16.30 -16.77
C GLU A 16 9.60 16.80 -15.53
N PRO A 17 9.20 17.96 -14.97
CA PRO A 17 10.16 18.94 -14.50
C PRO A 17 10.67 18.60 -13.10
N VAL A 18 12.00 18.50 -12.99
CA VAL A 18 12.69 18.63 -11.71
C VAL A 18 12.58 20.09 -11.29
N TYR A 19 11.43 20.49 -10.73
CA TYR A 19 11.30 21.76 -10.02
C TYR A 19 11.99 21.63 -8.66
N GLU A 20 13.32 21.52 -8.68
CA GLU A 20 14.14 21.72 -7.50
C GLU A 20 13.91 23.16 -7.06
N MET A 21 13.18 23.37 -5.95
CA MET A 21 12.72 24.70 -5.54
C MET A 21 13.88 25.70 -5.42
N ALA A 22 15.08 25.26 -5.04
CA ALA A 22 16.26 26.10 -5.07
C ALA A 22 16.63 26.59 -6.49
N ASN A 23 16.48 25.77 -7.53
CA ASN A 23 16.70 26.18 -8.91
C ASN A 23 15.59 27.12 -9.44
N VAL A 24 14.38 27.03 -8.88
CA VAL A 24 13.33 28.01 -9.14
C VAL A 24 13.68 29.34 -8.46
N VAL A 25 14.06 29.29 -7.17
CA VAL A 25 14.49 30.47 -6.41
C VAL A 25 15.70 31.14 -7.06
N LYS A 26 16.66 30.40 -7.64
CA LYS A 26 17.78 30.98 -8.42
C LYS A 26 17.33 31.87 -9.59
N LYS A 27 16.09 31.75 -10.07
CA LYS A 27 15.56 32.59 -11.15
C LYS A 27 14.89 33.86 -10.65
N TYR A 28 14.62 33.97 -9.35
CA TYR A 28 13.83 35.05 -8.79
C TYR A 28 14.61 36.37 -8.69
N GLY A 29 13.96 37.44 -9.14
CA GLY A 29 14.25 38.80 -8.72
C GLY A 29 13.85 39.04 -7.25
N THR A 30 14.14 40.24 -6.74
CA THR A 30 13.91 40.57 -5.32
C THR A 30 12.43 40.51 -4.91
N GLU A 31 11.51 41.01 -5.74
CA GLU A 31 10.07 40.97 -5.41
C GLU A 31 9.50 39.54 -5.48
N GLU A 32 9.91 38.75 -6.48
CA GLU A 32 9.50 37.34 -6.61
C GLU A 32 9.99 36.50 -5.43
N LEU A 33 11.22 36.76 -4.96
CA LEU A 33 11.75 36.14 -3.74
C LEU A 33 10.92 36.53 -2.50
N ILE A 34 10.53 37.80 -2.36
CA ILE A 34 9.72 38.26 -1.23
C ILE A 34 8.33 37.62 -1.26
N GLU A 35 7.69 37.54 -2.43
CA GLU A 35 6.41 36.86 -2.60
C GLU A 35 6.51 35.38 -2.22
N TYR A 36 7.56 34.70 -2.66
CA TYR A 36 7.87 33.34 -2.23
C TYR A 36 7.99 33.23 -0.71
N LEU A 37 8.77 34.10 -0.06
CA LEU A 37 8.96 34.07 1.40
C LEU A 37 7.66 34.37 2.17
N ARG A 38 6.80 35.25 1.65
CA ARG A 38 5.46 35.51 2.22
C ARG A 38 4.57 34.28 2.18
N SER A 39 4.66 33.47 1.13
CA SER A 39 3.87 32.23 0.98
C SER A 39 4.20 31.15 2.02
N LYS A 40 5.32 31.28 2.76
CA LYS A 40 5.85 30.27 3.67
C LYS A 40 5.46 30.44 5.15
N ASP A 41 4.59 31.39 5.49
CA ASP A 41 4.12 31.67 6.87
C ASP A 41 5.25 31.77 7.91
N LEU A 42 6.30 32.53 7.58
CA LEU A 42 7.54 32.62 8.37
C LEU A 42 7.44 33.60 9.56
N LYS A 43 6.26 34.18 9.81
CA LYS A 43 6.04 35.27 10.79
C LYS A 43 6.98 36.47 10.60
N LEU A 44 7.40 36.73 9.36
CA LEU A 44 8.15 37.92 8.97
C LEU A 44 7.19 39.07 8.68
N THR A 45 7.52 40.27 9.16
CA THR A 45 6.75 41.50 8.93
C THR A 45 7.26 42.25 7.71
N GLU A 46 6.47 43.22 7.25
CA GLU A 46 6.85 44.06 6.10
C GLU A 46 8.18 44.78 6.30
N SER A 47 8.47 45.23 7.51
CA SER A 47 9.76 45.85 7.86
C SER A 47 10.98 44.94 7.59
N HIS A 48 10.82 43.61 7.68
CA HIS A 48 11.90 42.69 7.33
C HIS A 48 12.08 42.59 5.81
N PHE A 49 10.97 42.57 5.05
CA PHE A 49 11.02 42.52 3.59
C PHE A 49 11.55 43.82 2.98
N GLU A 50 11.29 44.98 3.59
CA GLU A 50 11.89 46.25 3.21
C GLU A 50 13.42 46.24 3.28
N ILE A 51 14.01 45.51 4.23
CA ILE A 51 15.46 45.34 4.31
C ILE A 51 15.98 44.55 3.10
N LEU A 52 15.30 43.46 2.71
CA LEU A 52 15.66 42.68 1.53
C LEU A 52 15.51 43.50 0.23
N ARG A 53 14.49 44.35 0.13
CA ARG A 53 14.31 45.29 -1.00
C ARG A 53 15.42 46.31 -1.07
N LYS A 54 15.74 46.93 0.06
CA LYS A 54 16.78 47.96 0.15
C LYS A 54 18.14 47.42 -0.29
N GLU A 55 18.50 46.23 0.16
CA GLU A 55 19.74 45.55 -0.21
C GLU A 55 19.67 44.84 -1.57
N LYS A 56 18.51 44.87 -2.25
CA LYS A 56 18.26 44.25 -3.56
C LYS A 56 18.64 42.77 -3.59
N ILE A 57 18.31 42.03 -2.54
CA ILE A 57 18.64 40.60 -2.46
C ILE A 57 17.79 39.85 -3.48
N THR A 58 18.44 39.26 -4.48
CA THR A 58 17.81 38.38 -5.48
C THR A 58 17.85 36.93 -5.00
N GLY A 59 17.11 36.04 -5.65
CA GLY A 59 17.08 34.63 -5.30
C GLY A 59 18.46 33.93 -5.29
N PRO A 60 19.33 34.12 -6.28
CA PRO A 60 20.72 33.63 -6.22
C PRO A 60 21.49 34.18 -5.01
N ALA A 61 21.46 35.50 -4.81
CA ALA A 61 22.18 36.16 -3.73
C ALA A 61 21.66 35.72 -2.36
N PHE A 62 20.35 35.49 -2.24
CA PHE A 62 19.70 34.96 -1.04
C PHE A 62 20.24 33.58 -0.69
N LEU A 63 20.34 32.67 -1.66
CA LEU A 63 20.84 31.31 -1.42
C LEU A 63 22.29 31.28 -0.94
N GLU A 64 23.07 32.33 -1.14
CA GLU A 64 24.46 32.39 -0.69
C GLU A 64 24.60 33.00 0.72
N GLN A 65 23.55 33.62 1.25
CA GLN A 65 23.62 34.28 2.56
C GLN A 65 23.74 33.30 3.73
N THR A 66 24.38 33.79 4.79
CA THR A 66 24.40 33.19 6.10
C THR A 66 23.52 33.96 7.09
N LYS A 67 23.30 33.39 8.26
CA LYS A 67 22.63 34.08 9.37
C LYS A 67 23.37 35.36 9.75
N GLU A 68 24.70 35.34 9.75
CA GLU A 68 25.56 36.47 10.08
C GLU A 68 25.43 37.58 9.04
N ASP A 69 25.33 37.24 7.75
CA ASP A 69 25.13 38.22 6.69
C ASP A 69 23.79 38.93 6.83
N PHE A 70 22.71 38.20 7.11
CA PHE A 70 21.40 38.80 7.40
C PHE A 70 21.43 39.74 8.62
N ARG A 71 22.23 39.41 9.64
CA ARG A 71 22.40 40.30 10.79
C ARG A 71 23.15 41.57 10.43
N SER A 72 24.13 41.47 9.52
CA SER A 72 24.95 42.61 9.10
C SER A 72 24.13 43.67 8.35
N ILE A 73 23.08 43.27 7.63
CA ILE A 73 22.16 44.18 6.93
C ILE A 73 21.00 44.69 7.81
N GLY A 74 21.04 44.42 9.12
CA GLY A 74 20.10 45.00 10.09
C GLY A 74 18.91 44.11 10.49
N LEU A 75 18.87 42.84 10.10
CA LEU A 75 17.89 41.91 10.66
C LEU A 75 18.29 41.49 12.08
N THR A 76 17.30 41.47 12.98
CA THR A 76 17.52 40.96 14.34
C THR A 76 17.72 39.45 14.33
N LEU A 77 18.23 38.90 15.45
CA LEU A 77 18.63 37.49 15.55
C LEU A 77 17.54 36.51 15.10
N GLY A 78 16.27 36.77 15.44
CA GLY A 78 15.12 35.92 15.10
C GLY A 78 14.91 35.80 13.58
N PRO A 79 14.53 36.90 12.89
CA PRO A 79 14.37 36.93 11.43
C PRO A 79 15.58 36.41 10.66
N ALA A 80 16.80 36.78 11.07
CA ALA A 80 18.02 36.29 10.44
C ALA A 80 18.18 34.76 10.55
N THR A 81 17.82 34.19 11.71
CA THR A 81 17.82 32.72 11.90
C THR A 81 16.75 32.05 11.03
N VAL A 82 15.56 32.64 10.94
CA VAL A 82 14.46 32.10 10.12
C VAL A 82 14.85 32.04 8.65
N LEU A 83 15.42 33.11 8.09
CA LEU A 83 15.86 33.14 6.69
C LEU A 83 17.03 32.18 6.42
N ALA A 84 17.99 32.06 7.33
CA ALA A 84 19.09 31.10 7.21
C ALA A 84 18.60 29.64 7.23
N ASN A 85 17.57 29.34 8.02
CA ASN A 85 16.93 28.02 8.01
C ASN A 85 16.23 27.75 6.69
N VAL A 86 15.51 28.73 6.11
CA VAL A 86 14.91 28.60 4.77
C VAL A 86 15.95 28.26 3.71
N ILE A 87 17.13 28.92 3.74
CA ILE A 87 18.24 28.59 2.84
C ILE A 87 18.74 27.17 3.08
N THR A 88 18.87 26.76 4.34
CA THR A 88 19.31 25.41 4.70
C THR A 88 18.31 24.36 4.21
N ASP A 89 17.01 24.59 4.35
CA ASP A 89 15.96 23.71 3.84
C ASP A 89 16.02 23.63 2.30
N LEU A 90 16.21 24.77 1.63
CA LEU A 90 16.38 24.83 0.17
C LEU A 90 17.66 24.14 -0.31
N LYS A 91 18.74 24.14 0.48
CA LYS A 91 20.01 23.49 0.13
C LYS A 91 20.03 22.00 0.49
N THR A 92 19.39 21.62 1.60
CA THR A 92 19.30 20.21 2.03
C THR A 92 18.28 19.43 1.20
N SER A 93 17.27 20.10 0.62
CA SER A 93 16.47 19.54 -0.46
C SER A 93 17.26 19.27 -1.75
N ASN A 94 18.44 19.88 -1.92
CA ASN A 94 19.33 19.67 -3.08
C ASN A 94 20.41 18.60 -2.85
N THR A 95 20.56 18.09 -1.63
CA THR A 95 21.37 16.90 -1.39
C THR A 95 20.47 15.68 -1.60
N PRO A 96 20.75 14.80 -2.57
CA PRO A 96 20.01 13.55 -2.69
C PRO A 96 20.22 12.78 -1.40
N LYS A 97 19.21 12.73 -0.54
CA LYS A 97 19.25 11.84 0.61
C LYS A 97 19.42 10.42 0.06
N SER A 98 20.43 9.70 0.53
CA SER A 98 20.68 8.35 0.05
C SER A 98 19.45 7.49 0.33
N ASN A 99 18.92 6.82 -0.69
CA ASN A 99 17.77 5.95 -0.52
C ASN A 99 18.09 4.88 0.53
N THR A 100 17.32 4.85 1.60
CA THR A 100 17.53 3.95 2.74
C THR A 100 17.32 2.47 2.39
N GLY A 101 16.70 2.18 1.25
CA GLY A 101 16.26 0.84 0.85
C GLY A 101 15.07 0.32 1.65
N LEU A 102 14.52 1.12 2.58
CA LEU A 102 13.36 0.77 3.39
C LEU A 102 12.06 1.02 2.63
N VAL A 103 11.07 0.15 2.86
CA VAL A 103 9.73 0.25 2.28
C VAL A 103 8.73 0.70 3.35
N TYR A 104 7.95 1.72 3.02
CA TYR A 104 6.89 2.27 3.86
C TYR A 104 5.56 1.96 3.18
N VAL A 105 4.83 1.01 3.75
CA VAL A 105 3.60 0.48 3.17
C VAL A 105 2.39 1.21 3.72
N PHE A 106 1.43 1.57 2.88
CA PHE A 106 0.19 2.27 3.25
C PHE A 106 -0.98 1.54 2.58
N VAL A 107 -1.97 1.09 3.36
CA VAL A 107 -3.04 0.20 2.87
C VAL A 107 -4.40 0.84 3.12
N ASP A 108 -5.08 1.18 2.03
CA ASP A 108 -6.50 1.49 2.12
C ASP A 108 -7.31 0.19 2.12
N ASN A 109 -7.56 -0.34 3.31
CA ASN A 109 -8.22 -1.62 3.45
C ASN A 109 -9.67 -1.62 2.95
N SER A 110 -10.38 -0.49 3.05
CA SER A 110 -11.76 -0.44 2.57
C SER A 110 -11.78 -0.51 1.05
N ASN A 111 -10.95 0.29 0.40
CA ASN A 111 -10.81 0.31 -1.05
C ASN A 111 -10.30 -1.05 -1.56
N LEU A 112 -9.26 -1.61 -0.93
CA LEU A 112 -8.70 -2.93 -1.23
C LEU A 112 -9.76 -4.03 -1.10
N PHE A 113 -10.53 -4.05 -0.01
CA PHE A 113 -11.51 -5.10 0.25
C PHE A 113 -12.71 -5.01 -0.71
N ILE A 114 -13.26 -3.81 -0.90
CA ILE A 114 -14.43 -3.60 -1.77
C ILE A 114 -14.11 -4.05 -3.20
N GLU A 115 -13.01 -3.56 -3.77
CA GLU A 115 -12.62 -3.92 -5.13
C GLU A 115 -12.18 -5.38 -5.22
N GLY A 116 -11.50 -5.91 -4.20
CA GLY A 116 -11.09 -7.31 -4.13
C GLY A 116 -12.26 -8.28 -4.24
N LYS A 117 -13.40 -8.01 -3.58
CA LYS A 117 -14.60 -8.85 -3.67
C LYS A 117 -15.09 -9.04 -5.10
N TYR A 118 -15.01 -7.98 -5.90
CA TYR A 118 -15.45 -8.03 -7.30
C TYR A 118 -14.37 -8.60 -8.21
N THR A 119 -13.11 -8.26 -8.00
CA THR A 119 -11.99 -8.79 -8.80
C THR A 119 -11.85 -10.29 -8.62
N VAL A 120 -11.77 -10.77 -7.37
CA VAL A 120 -11.65 -12.20 -7.07
C VAL A 120 -12.92 -12.94 -7.44
N GLY A 121 -14.10 -12.37 -7.13
CA GLY A 121 -15.38 -12.96 -7.54
C GLY A 121 -15.47 -13.18 -9.04
N ARG A 122 -15.03 -12.20 -9.85
CA ARG A 122 -14.96 -12.32 -11.31
C ARG A 122 -13.95 -13.36 -11.77
N ILE A 123 -12.74 -13.39 -11.23
CA ILE A 123 -11.70 -14.33 -11.65
C ILE A 123 -12.11 -15.77 -11.31
N GLU A 124 -12.64 -15.99 -10.10
CA GLU A 124 -13.06 -17.31 -9.60
C GLU A 124 -14.48 -17.70 -10.05
N GLN A 125 -15.20 -16.81 -10.74
CA GLN A 125 -16.62 -16.98 -11.10
C GLN A 125 -17.47 -17.40 -9.89
N ALA A 126 -17.24 -16.72 -8.76
CA ALA A 126 -17.75 -17.12 -7.45
C ALA A 126 -18.47 -15.97 -6.72
N GLY A 127 -19.46 -16.35 -5.89
CA GLY A 127 -20.32 -15.42 -5.18
C GLY A 127 -21.59 -15.09 -5.95
N ASN A 128 -22.21 -13.96 -5.62
CA ASN A 128 -23.47 -13.54 -6.25
C ASN A 128 -23.18 -12.61 -7.42
N PHE A 129 -23.95 -12.73 -8.50
CA PHE A 129 -23.83 -11.78 -9.60
C PHE A 129 -24.48 -10.43 -9.23
N ASP A 130 -23.69 -9.38 -9.27
CA ASP A 130 -24.14 -8.00 -9.07
C ASP A 130 -24.43 -7.37 -10.44
N TYR A 131 -25.72 -7.17 -10.72
CA TYR A 131 -26.17 -6.58 -11.98
C TYR A 131 -25.79 -5.10 -12.13
N GLN A 132 -25.56 -4.36 -11.04
CA GLN A 132 -25.16 -2.95 -11.12
C GLN A 132 -23.72 -2.81 -11.59
N ARG A 133 -22.82 -3.64 -11.05
CA ARG A 133 -21.41 -3.68 -11.48
C ARG A 133 -21.16 -4.66 -12.64
N ASN A 134 -22.18 -5.38 -13.09
CA ASN A 134 -22.10 -6.42 -14.11
C ASN A 134 -20.94 -7.41 -13.84
N SER A 135 -20.81 -7.86 -12.60
CA SER A 135 -19.69 -8.68 -12.14
C SER A 135 -20.09 -9.58 -10.97
N TYR A 136 -19.33 -10.65 -10.74
CA TYR A 136 -19.48 -11.48 -9.55
C TYR A 136 -18.91 -10.78 -8.31
N GLN A 137 -19.67 -10.81 -7.21
CA GLN A 137 -19.30 -10.27 -5.91
C GLN A 137 -19.15 -11.41 -4.90
N LEU A 138 -17.92 -11.65 -4.45
CA LEU A 138 -17.61 -12.66 -3.45
C LEU A 138 -17.66 -12.06 -2.03
N ASN A 139 -18.85 -12.01 -1.42
CA ASN A 139 -19.01 -11.45 -0.06
C ASN A 139 -18.31 -12.26 1.04
N GLN A 140 -17.89 -13.49 0.75
CA GLN A 140 -17.12 -14.36 1.64
C GLN A 140 -15.60 -14.15 1.51
N LEU A 141 -15.14 -13.16 0.73
CA LEU A 141 -13.72 -12.87 0.59
C LEU A 141 -13.15 -12.37 1.91
N TYR A 142 -11.96 -12.87 2.24
CA TYR A 142 -11.08 -12.40 3.29
C TYR A 142 -9.71 -12.10 2.68
N ILE A 143 -8.99 -11.19 3.33
CA ILE A 143 -7.64 -10.77 2.97
C ILE A 143 -6.76 -11.08 4.18
N ASP A 144 -5.75 -11.92 3.97
CA ASP A 144 -4.67 -12.11 4.92
C ASP A 144 -3.63 -11.00 4.69
N HIS A 145 -3.58 -10.05 5.63
CA HIS A 145 -2.74 -8.87 5.49
C HIS A 145 -1.26 -9.20 5.65
N GLY A 146 -0.91 -10.19 6.45
CA GLY A 146 0.48 -10.61 6.56
C GLY A 146 1.00 -11.24 5.26
N ARG A 147 0.20 -12.07 4.60
CA ARG A 147 0.50 -12.63 3.27
C ARG A 147 0.52 -11.55 2.20
N LEU A 148 -0.42 -10.59 2.24
CA LEU A 148 -0.40 -9.41 1.36
C LEU A 148 0.90 -8.63 1.51
N LEU A 149 1.31 -8.31 2.75
CA LEU A 149 2.56 -7.60 3.01
C LEU A 149 3.77 -8.37 2.48
N SER A 150 3.82 -9.68 2.69
CA SER A 150 4.90 -10.53 2.17
C SER A 150 4.98 -10.47 0.64
N THR A 151 3.81 -10.51 0.00
CA THR A 151 3.66 -10.45 -1.45
C THR A 151 4.19 -9.12 -2.01
N VAL A 152 3.75 -7.99 -1.45
CA VAL A 152 4.14 -6.66 -1.96
C VAL A 152 5.56 -6.28 -1.56
N LEU A 153 6.06 -6.74 -0.40
CA LEU A 153 7.42 -6.46 0.04
C LEU A 153 8.46 -7.27 -0.72
N LYS A 154 8.18 -8.50 -1.14
CA LYS A 154 9.15 -9.37 -1.83
C LYS A 154 10.48 -9.51 -1.08
N GLY A 155 10.40 -9.64 0.25
CA GLY A 155 11.58 -9.72 1.14
C GLY A 155 12.31 -8.40 1.39
N ARG A 156 11.82 -7.25 0.87
CA ARG A 156 12.38 -5.93 1.18
C ARG A 156 12.12 -5.56 2.64
N ARG A 157 13.06 -4.83 3.25
CA ARG A 157 12.98 -4.41 4.65
C ARG A 157 11.95 -3.30 4.82
N ILE A 158 11.10 -3.46 5.83
CA ILE A 158 10.06 -2.49 6.15
C ILE A 158 10.61 -1.37 7.05
N GLY A 159 10.17 -0.13 6.83
CA GLY A 159 10.51 1.01 7.67
C GLY A 159 9.77 0.99 9.01
N SER A 160 10.17 1.84 9.97
CA SER A 160 9.41 2.03 11.21
C SER A 160 8.07 2.73 10.94
N ASN A 161 7.02 2.42 11.71
CA ASN A 161 5.68 3.05 11.61
C ASN A 161 5.01 2.84 10.23
N SER A 162 5.43 1.81 9.51
CA SER A 162 4.89 1.39 8.23
C SER A 162 3.65 0.51 8.42
N VAL A 163 2.74 0.53 7.46
CA VAL A 163 1.45 -0.19 7.45
C VAL A 163 0.41 0.53 8.27
N ILE A 164 -0.36 1.34 7.55
CA ILE A 164 -1.57 1.99 8.03
C ILE A 164 -2.73 1.40 7.30
N VAL A 165 -3.68 0.89 8.07
CA VAL A 165 -4.83 0.15 7.60
C VAL A 165 -6.07 0.91 8.04
N GLY A 166 -6.94 1.28 7.10
CA GLY A 166 -8.17 2.03 7.41
C GLY A 166 -9.13 1.27 8.34
N SER A 167 -9.37 -0.03 8.09
CA SER A 167 -10.14 -0.92 8.97
C SER A 167 -9.27 -2.03 9.54
N ARG A 168 -9.35 -2.27 10.86
CA ARG A 168 -8.53 -3.27 11.56
C ARG A 168 -8.74 -4.70 11.00
N PRO A 169 -7.65 -5.40 10.65
CA PRO A 169 -7.71 -6.82 10.26
C PRO A 169 -8.25 -7.72 11.38
N PRO A 170 -8.85 -8.89 11.05
CA PRO A 170 -9.33 -9.85 12.04
C PRO A 170 -8.24 -10.33 13.01
N PRO A 171 -8.55 -10.73 14.25
CA PRO A 171 -7.55 -11.16 15.23
C PRO A 171 -6.69 -12.38 14.83
N ASN A 172 -7.20 -13.23 13.93
CA ASN A 172 -6.56 -14.44 13.42
C ASN A 172 -5.70 -14.20 12.16
N ASP A 173 -5.62 -12.96 11.67
CA ASP A 173 -4.80 -12.59 10.51
C ASP A 173 -3.29 -12.79 10.78
N SER A 174 -2.55 -13.33 9.81
CA SER A 174 -1.10 -13.59 9.94
C SER A 174 -0.28 -12.31 10.15
N LEU A 175 -0.83 -11.12 9.87
CA LEU A 175 -0.23 -9.82 10.18
C LEU A 175 0.22 -9.73 11.64
N TRP A 176 -0.59 -10.21 12.58
CA TRP A 176 -0.29 -10.05 14.00
C TRP A 176 0.94 -10.86 14.43
N ASP A 177 1.16 -12.03 13.84
CA ASP A 177 2.38 -12.81 14.06
C ASP A 177 3.60 -12.14 13.46
N ARG A 178 3.46 -11.47 12.31
CA ARG A 178 4.56 -10.71 11.69
C ARG A 178 4.95 -9.48 12.52
N ILE A 179 3.96 -8.80 13.11
CA ILE A 179 4.21 -7.71 14.06
C ILE A 179 4.97 -8.22 15.29
N ARG A 180 4.52 -9.32 15.89
CA ARG A 180 5.12 -9.87 17.12
C ARG A 180 6.52 -10.45 16.88
N ASN A 181 6.70 -11.21 15.81
CA ASN A 181 7.85 -12.10 15.64
C ASN A 181 8.86 -11.61 14.59
N GLN A 182 8.43 -10.77 13.64
CA GLN A 182 9.27 -10.35 12.51
C GLN A 182 9.65 -8.85 12.57
N GLY A 183 9.32 -8.17 13.67
CA GLY A 183 9.72 -6.79 13.92
C GLY A 183 9.02 -5.75 13.04
N TYR A 184 7.85 -6.07 12.50
CA TYR A 184 7.07 -5.14 11.68
C TYR A 184 6.50 -4.04 12.60
N GLY A 185 6.89 -2.79 12.37
CA GLY A 185 6.34 -1.65 13.10
C GLY A 185 5.07 -1.14 12.42
N VAL A 186 3.89 -1.58 12.87
CA VAL A 186 2.57 -1.36 12.25
C VAL A 186 1.69 -0.44 13.08
N ILE A 187 0.97 0.48 12.43
CA ILE A 187 -0.04 1.34 13.06
C ILE A 187 -1.40 1.02 12.44
N VAL A 188 -2.29 0.37 13.18
CA VAL A 188 -3.63 0.02 12.70
C VAL A 188 -4.66 0.99 13.26
N TYR A 189 -5.46 1.60 12.37
CA TYR A 189 -6.54 2.50 12.74
C TYR A 189 -7.89 1.78 12.69
N ASP A 190 -8.75 2.13 13.65
CA ASP A 190 -10.11 1.60 13.71
C ASP A 190 -11.10 2.54 13.02
N ARG A 191 -12.01 1.96 12.23
CA ARG A 191 -13.12 2.71 11.66
C ARG A 191 -14.11 3.05 12.78
N ILE A 192 -14.31 4.34 13.04
CA ILE A 192 -15.46 4.80 13.82
C ILE A 192 -16.62 4.98 12.85
N ALA A 193 -17.76 4.33 13.13
CA ALA A 193 -18.94 4.33 12.26
C ALA A 193 -19.31 5.74 11.76
N ASN A 194 -19.57 5.85 10.45
CA ASN A 194 -19.93 7.04 9.65
C ASN A 194 -18.83 7.94 9.05
N LYS A 195 -17.55 7.54 9.03
CA LYS A 195 -16.46 8.44 8.54
C LYS A 195 -15.46 7.76 7.59
N GLU A 196 -15.92 7.27 6.44
CA GLU A 196 -15.05 6.75 5.35
C GLU A 196 -14.03 7.78 4.88
N LYS A 197 -14.48 9.00 4.55
CA LYS A 197 -13.61 10.14 4.18
C LYS A 197 -12.52 10.49 5.19
N LYS A 198 -12.63 10.04 6.44
CA LYS A 198 -11.56 10.26 7.43
C LYS A 198 -10.43 9.27 7.31
N ALA A 199 -10.71 8.05 6.86
CA ALA A 199 -9.67 7.04 6.65
C ALA A 199 -8.74 7.46 5.50
N ASP A 200 -9.31 7.93 4.39
CA ASP A 200 -8.54 8.38 3.21
C ASP A 200 -7.65 9.59 3.56
N MET A 201 -8.23 10.57 4.27
CA MET A 201 -7.50 11.73 4.77
C MET A 201 -6.37 11.33 5.73
N GLU A 202 -6.65 10.44 6.68
CA GLU A 202 -5.64 9.97 7.65
C GLU A 202 -4.50 9.22 6.92
N LEU A 203 -4.83 8.35 5.96
CA LEU A 203 -3.83 7.64 5.18
C LEU A 203 -2.94 8.61 4.38
N GLY A 204 -3.55 9.61 3.74
CA GLY A 204 -2.84 10.68 3.04
C GLY A 204 -1.93 11.50 3.96
N LEU A 205 -2.40 11.86 5.15
CA LEU A 205 -1.60 12.56 6.17
C LEU A 205 -0.43 11.71 6.64
N CYS A 206 -0.63 10.41 6.82
CA CYS A 206 0.44 9.53 7.26
C CYS A 206 1.52 9.30 6.20
N ILE A 207 1.12 9.24 4.91
CA ILE A 207 2.10 9.24 3.81
C ILE A 207 2.92 10.54 3.87
N ALA A 208 2.27 11.69 4.05
CA ALA A 208 2.96 12.97 4.19
C ALA A 208 3.91 12.97 5.40
N ASP A 209 3.47 12.52 6.57
CA ASP A 209 4.29 12.45 7.78
C ASP A 209 5.53 11.58 7.56
N ALA A 210 5.39 10.42 6.91
CA ALA A 210 6.54 9.59 6.56
C ALA A 210 7.50 10.33 5.61
N VAL A 211 6.97 10.98 4.57
CA VAL A 211 7.76 11.72 3.59
C VAL A 211 8.53 12.88 4.21
N TYR A 212 7.95 13.59 5.17
CA TYR A 212 8.57 14.75 5.82
C TYR A 212 9.44 14.39 7.03
N SER A 213 9.16 13.31 7.75
CA SER A 213 9.86 12.96 9.00
C SER A 213 10.95 11.90 8.84
N LYS A 214 11.03 11.21 7.70
CA LYS A 214 11.97 10.11 7.46
C LYS A 214 12.92 10.40 6.31
N ASP A 215 13.96 9.58 6.20
CA ASP A 215 14.83 9.59 5.04
C ASP A 215 14.22 8.80 3.89
N PRO A 216 14.34 9.28 2.63
CA PRO A 216 13.76 8.67 1.46
C PRO A 216 14.05 7.18 1.33
N GLY A 217 12.99 6.44 1.06
CA GLY A 217 13.01 5.02 0.73
C GLY A 217 12.09 4.76 -0.45
N LEU A 218 11.19 3.80 -0.27
CA LEU A 218 10.08 3.52 -1.16
C LEU A 218 8.76 3.72 -0.39
N VAL A 219 7.88 4.58 -0.91
CA VAL A 219 6.46 4.61 -0.52
C VAL A 219 5.74 3.55 -1.35
N LEU A 220 5.13 2.56 -0.70
CA LEU A 220 4.32 1.54 -1.34
C LEU A 220 2.86 1.75 -0.92
N ILE A 221 1.99 2.05 -1.87
CA ILE A 221 0.58 2.30 -1.62
C ILE A 221 -0.23 1.11 -2.14
N VAL A 222 -1.10 0.58 -1.28
CA VAL A 222 -2.09 -0.44 -1.62
C VAL A 222 -3.46 0.22 -1.62
N ALA A 223 -3.75 0.95 -2.70
CA ALA A 223 -5.00 1.66 -2.94
C ALA A 223 -5.15 2.01 -4.43
N GLY A 224 -6.39 2.13 -4.91
CA GLY A 224 -6.71 2.50 -6.29
C GLY A 224 -7.27 3.91 -6.45
N ASP A 225 -7.57 4.61 -5.37
CA ASP A 225 -8.22 5.92 -5.42
C ASP A 225 -7.28 7.04 -5.90
N GLY A 226 -7.77 7.86 -6.84
CA GLY A 226 -7.04 9.03 -7.35
C GLY A 226 -6.76 10.09 -6.29
N ASP A 227 -7.51 10.09 -5.18
CA ASP A 227 -7.34 11.02 -4.05
C ASP A 227 -5.95 10.93 -3.39
N TYR A 228 -5.20 9.84 -3.62
CA TYR A 228 -3.82 9.70 -3.14
C TYR A 228 -2.77 10.37 -4.04
N SER A 229 -3.14 10.86 -5.23
CA SER A 229 -2.22 11.52 -6.18
C SER A 229 -1.44 12.69 -5.57
N PRO A 230 -2.04 13.58 -4.75
CA PRO A 230 -1.29 14.66 -4.10
C PRO A 230 -0.20 14.14 -3.14
N ALA A 231 -0.45 13.04 -2.41
CA ALA A 231 0.52 12.45 -1.50
C ALA A 231 1.67 11.78 -2.26
N ILE A 232 1.36 11.09 -3.36
CA ILE A 232 2.34 10.51 -4.28
C ILE A 232 3.25 11.59 -4.88
N ASN A 233 2.66 12.68 -5.38
CA ASN A 233 3.42 13.79 -5.96
C ASN A 233 4.36 14.44 -4.93
N ARG A 234 3.93 14.56 -3.66
CA ARG A 234 4.81 15.00 -2.57
C ARG A 234 5.96 14.02 -2.33
N ALA A 235 5.69 12.72 -2.27
CA ALA A 235 6.73 11.71 -2.08
C ALA A 235 7.80 11.82 -3.20
N LEU A 236 7.38 11.85 -4.46
CA LEU A 236 8.26 11.99 -5.62
C LEU A 236 9.08 13.29 -5.55
N HIS A 237 8.44 14.42 -5.21
CA HIS A 237 9.11 15.71 -5.04
C HIS A 237 10.18 15.68 -3.94
N HIS A 238 9.99 14.86 -2.90
CA HIS A 238 10.94 14.66 -1.80
C HIS A 238 11.91 13.48 -2.05
N SER A 239 12.16 13.12 -3.32
CA SER A 239 13.10 12.08 -3.75
C SER A 239 12.77 10.66 -3.26
N TRP A 240 11.52 10.40 -2.89
CA TRP A 240 11.05 9.04 -2.61
C TRP A 240 10.74 8.33 -3.92
N LYS A 241 10.96 7.01 -3.94
CA LYS A 241 10.34 6.16 -4.96
C LYS A 241 8.91 5.87 -4.55
N VAL A 242 8.03 5.63 -5.52
CA VAL A 242 6.64 5.25 -5.29
C VAL A 242 6.29 4.00 -6.09
N GLU A 243 5.66 3.03 -5.43
CA GLU A 243 5.00 1.88 -6.05
C GLU A 243 3.52 1.88 -5.65
N VAL A 244 2.64 1.66 -6.63
CA VAL A 244 1.20 1.48 -6.41
C VAL A 244 0.85 0.03 -6.70
N TRP A 245 0.23 -0.64 -5.74
CA TRP A 245 -0.20 -2.03 -5.82
C TRP A 245 -1.71 -2.09 -5.68
N PHE A 246 -2.44 -2.43 -6.74
CA PHE A 246 -3.89 -2.48 -6.65
C PHE A 246 -4.55 -3.43 -7.66
N TRP A 247 -5.86 -3.63 -7.50
CA TRP A 247 -6.67 -4.38 -8.45
C TRP A 247 -6.77 -3.63 -9.78
N SER A 248 -6.58 -4.33 -10.90
CA SER A 248 -6.58 -3.69 -12.22
C SER A 248 -7.93 -3.07 -12.58
N SER A 249 -9.02 -3.61 -12.05
CA SER A 249 -10.38 -3.10 -12.27
C SER A 249 -10.76 -1.89 -11.42
N GLY A 250 -9.98 -1.58 -10.38
CA GLY A 250 -10.31 -0.54 -9.39
C GLY A 250 -9.30 0.60 -9.32
N ILE A 251 -8.29 0.63 -10.21
CA ILE A 251 -7.27 1.69 -10.20
C ILE A 251 -7.72 2.91 -11.00
N SER A 252 -7.61 4.10 -10.41
CA SER A 252 -7.87 5.37 -11.07
C SER A 252 -6.82 5.67 -12.15
N GLY A 253 -7.26 6.28 -13.25
CA GLY A 253 -6.38 6.79 -14.31
C GLY A 253 -5.34 7.79 -13.82
N ASP A 254 -5.63 8.51 -12.74
CA ASP A 254 -4.71 9.50 -12.15
C ASP A 254 -3.47 8.84 -11.54
N LEU A 255 -3.60 7.59 -11.07
CA LEU A 255 -2.49 6.81 -10.53
C LEU A 255 -1.65 6.13 -11.61
N MET A 256 -2.15 6.04 -12.85
CA MET A 256 -1.55 5.27 -13.97
C MET A 256 -0.17 5.75 -14.42
N ARG A 257 0.25 6.95 -13.99
CA ARG A 257 1.57 7.53 -14.31
C ARG A 257 2.71 6.98 -13.42
N ASN A 258 2.39 6.16 -12.42
CA ASN A 258 3.33 5.62 -11.44
C ASN A 258 3.77 4.19 -11.76
N SER A 259 4.76 3.67 -11.03
CA SER A 259 5.11 2.25 -11.09
C SER A 259 3.98 1.41 -10.48
N ILE A 260 3.19 0.76 -11.33
CA ILE A 260 1.99 0.01 -10.93
C ILE A 260 2.22 -1.49 -11.02
N PHE A 261 1.69 -2.19 -10.02
CA PHE A 261 1.66 -3.64 -9.94
C PHE A 261 0.23 -4.12 -9.68
N PHE A 262 -0.25 -5.04 -10.51
CA PHE A 262 -1.61 -5.57 -10.38
C PHE A 262 -1.66 -6.74 -9.41
N LEU A 263 -2.53 -6.59 -8.39
CA LEU A 263 -2.81 -7.62 -7.39
C LEU A 263 -3.52 -8.84 -7.97
N ASP A 264 -4.16 -8.70 -9.12
CA ASP A 264 -4.82 -9.77 -9.90
C ASP A 264 -3.92 -10.98 -10.13
N ASN A 265 -2.60 -10.79 -10.25
CA ASN A 265 -1.64 -11.87 -10.50
C ASN A 265 -1.24 -12.63 -9.23
N PHE A 266 -1.60 -12.11 -8.04
CA PHE A 266 -1.12 -12.62 -6.77
C PHE A 266 -2.23 -12.96 -5.77
N TYR A 267 -3.50 -12.71 -6.12
CA TYR A 267 -4.63 -12.81 -5.19
C TYR A 267 -4.72 -14.15 -4.46
N ARG A 268 -4.35 -15.27 -5.10
CA ARG A 268 -4.39 -16.61 -4.47
C ARG A 268 -3.48 -16.72 -3.24
N HIS A 269 -2.41 -15.92 -3.19
CA HIS A 269 -1.43 -15.96 -2.10
C HIS A 269 -1.91 -15.29 -0.82
N PHE A 270 -2.82 -14.31 -0.92
CA PHE A 270 -3.21 -13.46 0.22
C PHE A 270 -4.72 -13.26 0.37
N THR A 271 -5.53 -13.85 -0.51
CA THR A 271 -7.00 -13.83 -0.39
C THR A 271 -7.55 -15.24 -0.32
N TYR A 272 -8.67 -15.37 0.37
CA TYR A 272 -9.39 -16.64 0.49
C TYR A 272 -10.89 -16.39 0.71
N ALA A 273 -11.72 -17.38 0.39
CA ALA A 273 -13.12 -17.38 0.77
C ALA A 273 -13.31 -18.12 2.09
N TYR A 274 -14.03 -17.50 3.02
CA TYR A 274 -14.34 -18.10 4.33
C TYR A 274 -15.85 -18.23 4.54
N GLY A 275 -16.29 -19.44 4.88
CA GLY A 275 -17.70 -19.70 5.19
C GLY A 275 -18.18 -21.05 4.69
N GLN A 276 -19.35 -21.45 5.20
CA GLN A 276 -19.97 -22.72 4.86
C GLN A 276 -20.41 -22.79 3.39
N ASP A 277 -20.35 -24.01 2.88
CA ASP A 277 -21.06 -24.51 1.70
C ASP A 277 -21.12 -23.55 0.48
N PRO A 278 -20.05 -23.51 -0.32
CA PRO A 278 -20.08 -22.89 -1.65
C PRO A 278 -21.00 -23.66 -2.60
N ALA A 279 -21.99 -22.98 -3.18
CA ALA A 279 -22.67 -23.49 -4.37
C ALA A 279 -21.64 -23.82 -5.47
N GLY A 280 -21.68 -25.03 -6.01
CA GLY A 280 -20.77 -25.48 -7.07
C GLY A 280 -19.47 -26.15 -6.60
N ARG A 281 -19.11 -26.13 -5.31
CA ARG A 281 -17.96 -26.89 -4.77
C ARG A 281 -18.43 -28.18 -4.11
N ASN A 282 -18.33 -29.27 -4.86
CA ASN A 282 -18.87 -30.58 -4.49
C ASN A 282 -17.86 -31.50 -3.80
N TYR A 283 -16.58 -31.12 -3.80
CA TYR A 283 -15.49 -31.91 -3.23
C TYR A 283 -14.98 -31.23 -1.97
N ILE A 284 -15.15 -31.89 -0.84
CA ILE A 284 -14.84 -31.34 0.47
C ILE A 284 -13.80 -32.24 1.13
N LEU A 285 -12.77 -31.62 1.70
CA LEU A 285 -11.89 -32.29 2.64
C LEU A 285 -12.26 -31.84 4.05
N GLU A 286 -12.58 -32.79 4.91
CA GLU A 286 -12.74 -32.58 6.34
C GLU A 286 -11.43 -32.97 7.04
N ILE A 287 -10.77 -32.00 7.64
CA ILE A 287 -9.53 -32.18 8.40
C ILE A 287 -9.88 -32.21 9.88
N THR A 288 -9.45 -33.26 10.57
CA THR A 288 -9.73 -33.51 12.00
C THR A 288 -8.49 -33.98 12.74
N ASP A 289 -8.21 -33.35 13.87
CA ASP A 289 -7.43 -33.84 15.00
C ASP A 289 -7.56 -32.79 16.12
N GLY A 290 -7.49 -33.18 17.39
CA GLY A 290 -7.90 -32.30 18.48
C GLY A 290 -6.90 -31.19 18.85
N GLU A 291 -5.61 -31.50 18.86
CA GLU A 291 -4.59 -30.66 19.51
C GLU A 291 -3.72 -29.86 18.54
N THR A 292 -3.44 -30.40 17.34
CA THR A 292 -2.64 -29.69 16.34
C THR A 292 -3.51 -28.70 15.59
N LEU A 293 -4.69 -29.14 15.13
CA LEU A 293 -5.59 -28.30 14.32
C LEU A 293 -6.17 -27.11 15.10
N ALA A 294 -6.25 -27.21 16.42
CA ALA A 294 -6.66 -26.11 17.29
C ALA A 294 -5.64 -24.94 17.30
N LYS A 295 -4.39 -25.20 16.91
CA LYS A 295 -3.32 -24.19 16.86
C LYS A 295 -3.18 -23.52 15.49
N TRP A 296 -3.73 -24.11 14.43
CA TRP A 296 -3.68 -23.53 13.09
C TRP A 296 -4.47 -22.21 13.04
N ASN A 297 -3.81 -21.13 12.70
CA ASN A 297 -4.38 -19.86 12.27
C ASN A 297 -4.67 -19.90 10.76
N ASP A 298 -4.97 -18.74 10.16
CA ASP A 298 -5.29 -18.64 8.73
C ASP A 298 -4.08 -19.00 7.84
N ASP A 299 -2.86 -18.74 8.30
CA ASP A 299 -1.60 -18.93 7.59
C ASP A 299 -1.31 -20.42 7.36
N GLU A 300 -1.47 -21.29 8.37
CA GLU A 300 -1.27 -22.74 8.20
C GLU A 300 -2.31 -23.35 7.27
N VAL A 301 -3.57 -22.89 7.33
CA VAL A 301 -4.61 -23.37 6.39
C VAL A 301 -4.29 -22.94 4.96
N MET A 302 -3.85 -21.69 4.80
CA MET A 302 -3.53 -21.12 3.50
C MET A 302 -2.26 -21.71 2.88
N GLU A 303 -1.33 -22.25 3.66
CA GLU A 303 -0.09 -22.87 3.15
C GLU A 303 -0.35 -24.01 2.17
N CYS A 304 -1.39 -24.82 2.41
CA CYS A 304 -1.82 -25.86 1.48
C CYS A 304 -2.27 -25.29 0.13
N PHE A 305 -3.08 -24.23 0.15
CA PHE A 305 -3.60 -23.62 -1.08
C PHE A 305 -2.49 -22.88 -1.83
N ASP A 306 -1.66 -22.16 -1.10
CA ASP A 306 -0.53 -21.38 -1.61
C ASP A 306 0.49 -22.27 -2.33
N SER A 307 0.90 -23.37 -1.69
CA SER A 307 1.83 -24.36 -2.25
C SER A 307 1.32 -25.03 -3.53
N LEU A 308 0.01 -25.07 -3.72
CA LEU A 308 -0.65 -25.69 -4.86
C LEU A 308 -1.15 -24.66 -5.90
N GLU A 309 -0.89 -23.37 -5.68
CA GLU A 309 -1.39 -22.26 -6.50
C GLU A 309 -2.92 -22.27 -6.66
N PHE A 310 -3.64 -22.68 -5.62
CA PHE A 310 -5.10 -22.74 -5.57
C PHE A 310 -5.69 -21.53 -4.87
N PHE A 311 -6.91 -21.14 -5.24
CA PHE A 311 -7.66 -20.17 -4.45
C PHE A 311 -8.30 -20.90 -3.27
N GLY A 312 -7.95 -20.44 -2.07
CA GLY A 312 -8.46 -21.00 -0.82
C GLY A 312 -9.95 -20.75 -0.64
N TRP A 313 -10.70 -21.81 -0.40
CA TRP A 313 -12.03 -21.71 0.20
C TRP A 313 -12.12 -22.69 1.34
N TRP A 314 -12.31 -22.20 2.55
CA TRP A 314 -12.34 -23.05 3.73
C TRP A 314 -13.27 -22.51 4.81
N PHE A 315 -13.56 -23.35 5.80
CA PHE A 315 -14.40 -23.00 6.93
C PHE A 315 -14.01 -23.79 8.16
N ARG A 316 -13.91 -23.11 9.30
CA ARG A 316 -13.73 -23.76 10.60
C ARG A 316 -15.08 -23.78 11.32
N LYS A 317 -15.63 -24.98 11.51
CA LYS A 317 -16.83 -25.19 12.33
C LYS A 317 -16.42 -25.23 13.81
N GLU A 318 -17.33 -24.91 14.74
CA GLU A 318 -17.04 -24.98 16.19
C GLU A 318 -16.31 -26.29 16.56
N GLY A 319 -15.10 -26.15 17.12
CA GLY A 319 -14.20 -27.26 17.41
C GLY A 319 -12.96 -27.31 16.51
N PRO A 320 -12.15 -28.38 16.61
CA PRO A 320 -10.91 -28.53 15.88
C PRO A 320 -11.17 -29.25 14.54
N THR A 321 -12.09 -28.71 13.73
CA THR A 321 -12.40 -29.25 12.41
C THR A 321 -12.36 -28.15 11.36
N ILE A 322 -11.61 -28.42 10.28
CA ILE A 322 -11.50 -27.51 9.13
C ILE A 322 -12.06 -28.21 7.90
N TYR A 323 -12.88 -27.49 7.15
CA TYR A 323 -13.39 -27.93 5.86
C TYR A 323 -12.69 -27.15 4.76
N LEU A 324 -12.09 -27.86 3.80
CA LEU A 324 -11.53 -27.28 2.57
C LEU A 324 -12.44 -27.60 1.39
N TYR A 325 -12.78 -26.61 0.57
CA TYR A 325 -13.75 -26.75 -0.52
C TYR A 325 -13.12 -26.62 -1.90
N PHE A 326 -13.40 -27.58 -2.78
CA PHE A 326 -12.87 -27.65 -4.14
C PHE A 326 -13.99 -27.80 -5.18
N ASP A 327 -13.77 -27.20 -6.35
CA ASP A 327 -14.63 -27.28 -7.53
C ASP A 327 -14.45 -28.61 -8.29
N ASN A 328 -13.28 -29.24 -8.19
CA ASN A 328 -12.97 -30.48 -8.88
C ASN A 328 -12.21 -31.50 -8.01
N LYS A 329 -12.42 -32.79 -8.32
CA LYS A 329 -11.86 -33.93 -7.58
C LYS A 329 -10.33 -33.99 -7.63
N THR A 330 -9.73 -33.54 -8.73
CA THR A 330 -8.28 -33.57 -8.91
C THR A 330 -7.59 -32.62 -7.94
N ASN A 331 -8.09 -31.40 -7.80
CA ASN A 331 -7.56 -30.42 -6.85
C ASN A 331 -7.76 -30.86 -5.40
N SER A 332 -8.92 -31.43 -5.07
CA SER A 332 -9.17 -32.03 -3.75
C SER A 332 -8.17 -33.14 -3.42
N ARG A 333 -7.88 -34.05 -4.36
CA ARG A 333 -6.88 -35.12 -4.12
C ARG A 333 -5.45 -34.60 -3.98
N LYS A 334 -5.08 -33.56 -4.75
CA LYS A 334 -3.77 -32.88 -4.60
C LYS A 334 -3.64 -32.25 -3.22
N ALA A 335 -4.66 -31.51 -2.78
CA ALA A 335 -4.69 -30.90 -1.46
C ALA A 335 -4.63 -31.94 -0.34
N LYS A 336 -5.41 -33.03 -0.44
CA LYS A 336 -5.34 -34.14 0.51
C LYS A 336 -3.93 -34.71 0.61
N SER A 337 -3.32 -35.03 -0.53
CA SER A 337 -1.96 -35.59 -0.57
C SER A 337 -0.93 -34.64 0.05
N TRP A 338 -1.09 -33.33 -0.19
CA TRP A 338 -0.25 -32.31 0.42
C TRP A 338 -0.41 -32.26 1.94
N VAL A 339 -1.65 -32.23 2.45
CA VAL A 339 -1.94 -32.18 3.89
C VAL A 339 -1.41 -33.43 4.59
N GLU A 340 -1.69 -34.63 4.06
CA GLU A 340 -1.22 -35.90 4.65
C GLU A 340 0.31 -36.01 4.66
N SER A 341 1.00 -35.36 3.70
CA SER A 341 2.46 -35.38 3.62
C SER A 341 3.14 -34.37 4.56
N ASN A 342 2.58 -33.17 4.69
CA ASN A 342 3.18 -32.09 5.50
C ASN A 342 2.70 -32.11 6.95
N HIS A 343 1.53 -32.69 7.22
CA HIS A 343 0.91 -32.79 8.54
C HIS A 343 0.43 -34.22 8.81
N PRO A 344 1.35 -35.17 9.01
CA PRO A 344 1.01 -36.59 9.17
C PRO A 344 0.21 -36.91 10.46
N ASP A 345 0.10 -35.94 11.37
CA ASP A 345 -0.64 -36.00 12.62
C ASP A 345 -2.13 -35.64 12.47
N VAL A 346 -2.53 -35.03 11.35
CA VAL A 346 -3.93 -34.69 11.06
C VAL A 346 -4.62 -35.83 10.30
N LYS A 347 -5.93 -35.99 10.46
CA LYS A 347 -6.73 -36.93 9.64
C LYS A 347 -7.51 -36.16 8.59
N VAL A 348 -7.51 -36.66 7.35
CA VAL A 348 -8.20 -36.04 6.21
C VAL A 348 -9.26 -36.98 5.62
N TRP A 349 -10.50 -36.54 5.63
CA TRP A 349 -11.66 -37.28 5.10
C TRP A 349 -12.18 -36.63 3.82
N GLU A 350 -12.50 -37.43 2.81
CA GLU A 350 -13.15 -36.95 1.58
C GLU A 350 -14.68 -37.04 1.73
N ILE A 351 -15.35 -35.92 1.51
CA ILE A 351 -16.81 -35.83 1.48
C ILE A 351 -17.23 -35.37 0.07
N GLU A 352 -17.99 -36.20 -0.63
CA GLU A 352 -18.53 -35.89 -1.96
C GLU A 352 -20.02 -35.54 -1.83
N LYS A 353 -20.38 -34.29 -2.16
CA LYS A 353 -21.80 -33.91 -2.22
C LYS A 353 -22.48 -34.70 -3.33
N ARG A 354 -23.44 -35.56 -2.97
CA ARG A 354 -24.36 -36.13 -3.95
C ARG A 354 -25.22 -34.98 -4.49
N LYS A 355 -25.22 -34.76 -5.81
CA LYS A 355 -26.23 -33.90 -6.43
C LYS A 355 -27.60 -34.49 -6.07
N SER A 356 -28.38 -33.78 -5.25
CA SER A 356 -29.80 -34.09 -5.13
C SER A 356 -30.41 -33.75 -6.49
N TRP A 357 -30.77 -34.77 -7.25
CA TRP A 357 -31.68 -34.57 -8.37
C TRP A 357 -33.00 -34.11 -7.76
N SER A 358 -33.34 -32.83 -7.90
CA SER A 358 -34.72 -32.39 -7.72
C SER A 358 -35.49 -32.94 -8.91
N GLU A 359 -36.34 -33.94 -8.64
CA GLU A 359 -37.37 -34.45 -9.56
C GLU A 359 -38.33 -33.34 -10.00
#